data_AF-Q21Q69-F1
#
_entry.id   AF-Q21Q69-F1
#
_cell.length_a   1.000
_cell.length_b   1.000
_cell.length_c   1.000
_cell.angle_alpha   90.00
_cell.angle_beta   90.00
_cell.angle_gamma   90.00
#
_symmetry.space_group_name_H-M   'P 1'
#
loop_
_entity.id
_entity.type
_entity.pdbx_description
1 polymer ?
#
loop_
_entity_poly.entity_id
_entity_poly.type
_entity_poly.pdbx_seq_one_letter_code
_entity_poly.pdbx_strand_id
1 'polypeptide(L)'
;MPDYTIVSFENSIITLAFDGRRVNFPLPIVDGKYPEGEALNTLLTAYVRNARAAPPAPVASNAAEIQRLVARPADFELRRAVMVARNRLLLATDWTQMNDSPLSADLKLRWKICRQAWRDISRQSGFPSNVVWPVPPDQVKGPAGGMLTAARGAPTHLLSVQSVPTHITVGR
;
A
#
# COMPACT_ATOMS: atom_id res chain seq x y z
N MET A 1 -15.47 -8.43 36.15
CA MET A 1 -16.34 -7.53 35.37
C MET A 1 -15.49 -6.87 34.31
N PRO A 2 -16.01 -6.66 33.09
CA PRO A 2 -15.29 -5.92 32.07
C PRO A 2 -14.95 -4.51 32.57
N ASP A 3 -13.77 -4.02 32.18
CA ASP A 3 -13.22 -2.71 32.54
C ASP A 3 -13.64 -1.60 31.55
N TYR A 4 -14.76 -1.82 30.86
CA TYR A 4 -15.35 -0.93 29.87
C TYR A 4 -16.86 -0.80 30.10
N THR A 5 -17.44 0.30 29.61
CA THR A 5 -18.89 0.53 29.63
C THR A 5 -19.40 0.75 28.21
N ILE A 6 -20.54 0.13 27.87
CA ILE A 6 -21.25 0.43 26.62
C ILE A 6 -21.99 1.76 26.82
N VAL A 7 -21.66 2.75 25.99
CA VAL A 7 -22.20 4.11 26.05
C VAL A 7 -23.40 4.28 25.12
N SER A 8 -23.32 3.74 23.91
CA SER A 8 -24.41 3.80 22.93
C SER A 8 -24.33 2.63 21.94
N PHE A 9 -25.44 2.39 21.24
CA PHE A 9 -25.52 1.46 20.11
C PHE A 9 -26.39 2.07 19.01
N GLU A 10 -25.77 2.46 17.91
CA GLU A 10 -26.44 3.14 16.79
C GLU A 10 -25.88 2.62 15.47
N ASN A 11 -26.74 2.38 14.47
CA ASN A 11 -26.32 1.94 13.14
C ASN A 11 -25.36 0.74 13.14
N SER A 12 -25.59 -0.25 14.01
CA SER A 12 -24.73 -1.44 14.20
C SER A 12 -23.35 -1.15 14.81
N ILE A 13 -23.16 0.04 15.40
CA ILE A 13 -21.91 0.46 16.04
C ILE A 13 -22.15 0.61 17.53
N ILE A 14 -21.38 -0.13 18.33
CA ILE A 14 -21.31 0.08 19.78
C ILE A 14 -20.22 1.12 20.07
N THR A 15 -20.54 2.09 20.91
CA THR A 15 -19.54 2.99 21.51
C THR A 15 -19.15 2.45 22.89
N LEU A 16 -17.88 2.13 23.08
CA LEU A 16 -17.34 1.69 24.38
C LEU A 16 -16.55 2.84 25.03
N ALA A 17 -16.66 2.98 26.35
CA ALA A 17 -15.81 3.86 27.15
C ALA A 17 -14.89 3.04 28.06
N PHE A 18 -13.58 3.33 28.03
CA PHE A 18 -12.57 2.76 28.91
C PHE A 18 -11.32 3.67 28.92
N ASP A 19 -10.54 3.73 30.00
CA ASP A 19 -9.34 4.60 30.16
C ASP A 19 -9.56 6.07 29.74
N GLY A 20 -10.76 6.62 29.96
CA GLY A 20 -11.11 7.98 29.52
C GLY A 20 -11.21 8.15 27.99
N ARG A 21 -11.15 7.06 27.22
CA ARG A 21 -11.31 7.02 25.76
C ARG A 21 -12.69 6.51 25.38
N ARG A 22 -13.15 6.92 24.19
CA ARG A 22 -14.31 6.33 23.50
C ARG A 22 -13.83 5.65 22.23
N VAL A 23 -14.27 4.43 21.99
CA VAL A 23 -13.98 3.69 20.77
C VAL A 23 -15.27 3.19 20.14
N ASN A 24 -15.33 3.28 18.82
CA ASN A 24 -16.46 2.81 18.03
C ASN A 24 -16.15 1.41 17.51
N PHE A 25 -16.99 0.45 17.85
CA PHE A 25 -16.86 -0.94 17.48
C PHE A 25 -18.04 -1.36 16.60
N PRO A 26 -17.84 -1.62 15.30
CA PRO A 26 -18.89 -2.17 14.46
C PRO A 26 -19.16 -3.63 14.86
N LEU A 27 -20.39 -3.93 15.26
CA LEU A 27 -20.77 -5.29 15.62
C LEU A 27 -20.91 -6.16 14.37
N PRO A 28 -20.26 -7.34 14.32
CA PRO A 28 -20.50 -8.27 13.23
C PRO A 28 -21.91 -8.85 13.35
N ILE A 29 -22.52 -9.12 12.20
CA ILE A 29 -23.77 -9.86 12.11
C ILE A 29 -23.41 -11.31 11.76
N VAL A 30 -23.78 -12.25 12.63
CA VAL A 30 -23.58 -13.69 12.44
C VAL A 30 -24.97 -14.32 12.35
N ASP A 31 -25.25 -15.03 11.25
CA ASP A 31 -26.55 -15.64 10.98
C ASP A 31 -27.74 -14.67 11.11
N GLY A 32 -27.55 -13.44 10.65
CA GLY A 32 -28.58 -12.40 10.68
C GLY A 32 -28.83 -11.77 12.06
N LYS A 33 -28.01 -12.11 13.07
CA LYS A 33 -28.12 -11.57 14.43
C LYS A 33 -26.82 -10.99 14.92
N TYR A 34 -26.91 -10.08 15.90
CA TYR A 34 -25.73 -9.64 16.64
C TYR A 34 -25.29 -10.73 17.63
N PRO A 35 -23.99 -10.82 17.95
CA PRO A 35 -23.55 -11.64 19.05
C PRO A 35 -24.16 -11.14 20.36
N GLU A 36 -24.56 -12.07 21.22
CA GLU A 36 -25.18 -11.80 22.52
C GLU A 36 -24.41 -12.51 23.65
N GLY A 37 -24.68 -12.13 24.89
CA GLY A 37 -24.16 -12.81 26.08
C GLY A 37 -22.64 -12.96 26.10
N GLU A 38 -22.17 -14.19 26.30
CA GLU A 38 -20.74 -14.51 26.40
C GLU A 38 -19.97 -14.22 25.10
N ALA A 39 -20.58 -14.48 23.95
CA ALA A 39 -19.96 -14.21 22.65
C ALA A 39 -19.71 -12.71 22.45
N LEU A 40 -20.70 -11.88 22.79
CA LEU A 40 -20.56 -10.43 22.77
C LEU A 40 -19.47 -9.96 23.75
N ASN A 41 -19.53 -10.42 25.00
CA ASN A 41 -18.56 -10.03 26.02
C ASN A 41 -17.13 -10.41 25.65
N THR A 42 -16.92 -11.63 25.12
CA THR A 42 -15.62 -12.11 24.66
C THR A 42 -15.07 -11.21 23.56
N LEU A 43 -15.92 -10.89 22.59
CA LEU A 43 -15.55 -10.07 21.45
C LEU A 43 -15.24 -8.61 21.85
N LEU A 44 -16.07 -7.99 22.69
CA LEU A 44 -15.82 -6.62 23.18
C LEU A 44 -14.58 -6.57 24.08
N THR A 45 -14.37 -7.56 24.94
CA THR A 45 -13.15 -7.65 25.78
C THR A 45 -11.90 -7.79 24.94
N ALA A 46 -11.91 -8.65 23.93
CA ALA A 46 -10.79 -8.80 23.00
C ALA A 46 -10.51 -7.51 22.23
N TYR A 47 -11.57 -6.82 21.79
CA TYR A 47 -11.44 -5.55 21.09
C TYR A 47 -10.85 -4.45 21.97
N VAL A 48 -11.36 -4.26 23.19
CA VAL A 48 -10.83 -3.28 24.15
C VAL A 48 -9.37 -3.54 24.48
N ARG A 49 -9.00 -4.81 24.72
CA ARG A 49 -7.60 -5.20 24.96
C ARG A 49 -6.69 -4.79 23.79
N ASN A 50 -7.12 -5.07 22.57
CA ASN A 50 -6.35 -4.69 21.38
C ASN A 50 -6.29 -3.16 21.21
N ALA A 51 -7.37 -2.45 21.51
CA ALA A 51 -7.44 -0.99 21.44
C ALA A 51 -6.58 -0.30 22.52
N ARG A 52 -6.41 -0.90 23.69
CA ARG A 52 -5.46 -0.44 24.73
C ARG A 52 -4.00 -0.60 24.29
N ALA A 53 -3.68 -1.71 23.63
CA ALA A 53 -2.34 -1.99 23.12
C ALA A 53 -1.99 -1.15 21.88
N ALA A 54 -3.00 -0.70 21.12
CA ALA A 54 -2.79 0.14 19.95
C ALA A 54 -2.22 1.51 20.37
N PRO A 55 -1.23 2.04 19.63
CA PRO A 55 -0.78 3.41 19.84
C PRO A 55 -1.97 4.37 19.67
N PRO A 56 -1.99 5.50 20.40
CA PRO A 56 -3.04 6.51 20.22
C PRO A 56 -3.16 6.88 18.74
N ALA A 57 -4.40 6.99 18.27
CA ALA A 57 -4.63 7.54 16.94
C ALA A 57 -3.98 8.93 16.84
N PRO A 58 -3.26 9.23 15.75
CA PRO A 58 -2.68 10.55 15.55
C PRO A 58 -3.78 11.62 15.59
N VAL A 59 -3.54 12.68 16.37
CA VAL A 59 -4.47 13.80 16.49
C VAL A 59 -4.34 14.65 15.22
N ALA A 60 -5.40 14.69 14.42
CA ALA A 60 -5.47 15.54 13.25
C ALA A 60 -6.18 16.85 13.60
N SER A 61 -5.57 17.99 13.30
CA SER A 61 -6.13 19.31 13.63
C SER A 61 -6.97 19.91 12.49
N ASN A 62 -6.95 19.30 11.30
CA ASN A 62 -7.74 19.74 10.15
C ASN A 62 -8.03 18.61 9.15
N ALA A 63 -8.96 18.87 8.22
CA ALA A 63 -9.40 17.91 7.21
C ALA A 63 -8.26 17.43 6.29
N ALA A 64 -7.29 18.29 5.97
CA ALA A 64 -6.16 17.91 5.12
C ALA A 64 -5.20 16.93 5.86
N GLU A 65 -5.05 17.08 7.16
CA GLU A 65 -4.29 16.17 8.00
C GLU A 65 -5.01 14.83 8.18
N ILE A 66 -6.33 14.85 8.39
CA ILE A 66 -7.16 13.62 8.41
C ILE A 66 -6.97 12.84 7.09
N GLN A 67 -7.03 13.52 5.95
CA GLN A 67 -6.84 12.90 4.63
C GLN A 67 -5.44 12.28 4.45
N ARG A 68 -4.41 12.82 5.11
CA ARG A 68 -3.05 12.24 5.09
C ARG A 68 -2.93 11.03 6.03
N LEU A 69 -3.69 11.00 7.12
CA LEU A 69 -3.64 9.97 8.15
C LEU A 69 -4.51 8.74 7.84
N VAL A 70 -5.48 8.87 6.93
CA VAL A 70 -6.11 7.70 6.30
C VAL A 70 -4.99 6.96 5.58
N ALA A 71 -4.46 5.90 6.21
CA ALA A 71 -3.49 5.00 5.61
C ALA A 71 -4.09 4.52 4.28
N ARG A 72 -3.66 5.15 3.18
CA ARG A 72 -4.21 4.86 1.86
C ARG A 72 -3.86 3.39 1.61
N PRO A 73 -4.83 2.50 1.38
CA PRO A 73 -4.53 1.14 0.90
C PRO A 73 -3.55 1.16 -0.30
N ALA A 74 -3.57 2.27 -1.04
CA ALA A 74 -2.64 2.56 -2.12
C ALA A 74 -1.15 2.54 -1.73
N ASP A 75 -0.74 2.81 -0.49
CA ASP A 75 0.69 2.84 -0.16
C ASP A 75 1.31 1.44 -0.16
N PHE A 76 0.62 0.47 0.44
CA PHE A 76 1.04 -0.93 0.43
C PHE A 76 0.93 -1.53 -0.98
N GLU A 77 -0.19 -1.30 -1.68
CA GLU A 77 -0.38 -1.81 -3.03
C GLU A 77 0.60 -1.18 -4.03
N LEU A 78 0.95 0.10 -3.87
CA LEU A 78 1.91 0.76 -4.73
C LEU A 78 3.34 0.26 -4.47
N ARG A 79 3.72 0.06 -3.20
CA ARG A 79 4.99 -0.60 -2.84
C ARG A 79 5.06 -1.97 -3.50
N ARG A 80 3.99 -2.76 -3.39
CA ARG A 80 3.90 -4.10 -3.99
C ARG A 80 4.04 -4.04 -5.51
N ALA A 81 3.31 -3.14 -6.18
CA ALA A 81 3.36 -2.96 -7.63
C ALA A 81 4.77 -2.57 -8.11
N VAL A 82 5.43 -1.61 -7.44
CA VAL A 82 6.80 -1.20 -7.74
C VAL A 82 7.79 -2.36 -7.55
N MET A 83 7.67 -3.12 -6.46
CA MET A 83 8.54 -4.27 -6.19
C MET A 83 8.37 -5.39 -7.22
N VAL A 84 7.13 -5.66 -7.67
CA VAL A 84 6.85 -6.61 -8.74
C VAL A 84 7.47 -6.17 -10.06
N ALA A 85 7.32 -4.89 -10.43
CA ALA A 85 7.92 -4.34 -11.64
C ALA A 85 9.45 -4.43 -11.63
N ARG A 86 10.08 -4.09 -10.49
CA ARG A 86 11.52 -4.23 -10.28
C ARG A 86 11.98 -5.66 -10.50
N ASN A 87 11.32 -6.62 -9.86
CA ASN A 87 11.67 -8.03 -9.95
C ASN A 87 11.54 -8.55 -11.40
N ARG A 88 10.51 -8.12 -12.13
CA ARG A 88 10.33 -8.45 -13.55
C ARG A 88 11.49 -7.94 -14.42
N LEU A 89 11.92 -6.70 -14.22
CA LEU A 89 13.06 -6.12 -14.95
C LEU A 89 14.37 -6.85 -14.62
N LEU A 90 14.61 -7.15 -13.34
CA LEU A 90 15.79 -7.90 -12.92
C LEU A 90 15.79 -9.32 -13.48
N LEU A 91 14.65 -10.00 -13.57
CA LEU A 91 14.56 -11.32 -14.16
C LEU A 91 14.80 -11.28 -15.67
N ALA A 92 14.12 -10.37 -16.38
CA ALA A 92 14.20 -10.25 -17.84
C ALA A 92 15.60 -9.90 -18.35
N THR A 93 16.43 -9.28 -17.50
CA THR A 93 17.77 -8.82 -17.86
C THR A 93 18.87 -9.63 -17.15
N ASP A 94 18.53 -10.74 -16.53
CA ASP A 94 19.49 -11.55 -15.77
C ASP A 94 20.60 -12.13 -16.68
N TRP A 95 20.23 -12.59 -17.87
CA TRP A 95 21.14 -13.09 -18.89
C TRP A 95 22.24 -12.08 -19.31
N THR A 96 22.03 -10.77 -19.10
CA THR A 96 23.05 -9.75 -19.40
C THR A 96 24.27 -9.84 -18.47
N GLN A 97 24.12 -10.50 -17.32
CA GLN A 97 25.15 -10.61 -16.29
C GLN A 97 25.86 -11.98 -16.32
N MET A 98 25.40 -12.91 -17.15
CA MET A 98 26.01 -14.23 -17.25
C MET A 98 27.35 -14.16 -17.99
N ASN A 99 28.27 -15.07 -17.64
CA ASN A 99 29.62 -15.10 -18.23
C ASN A 99 29.56 -15.41 -19.74
N ASP A 100 28.65 -16.28 -20.15
CA ASP A 100 28.35 -16.69 -21.53
C ASP A 100 27.52 -15.66 -22.32
N SER A 101 27.12 -14.55 -21.69
CA SER A 101 26.36 -13.50 -22.35
C SER A 101 27.13 -12.92 -23.55
N PRO A 102 26.47 -12.73 -24.72
CA PRO A 102 27.10 -12.23 -25.96
C PRO A 102 27.48 -10.74 -25.91
N LEU A 103 27.21 -10.05 -24.81
CA LEU A 103 27.47 -8.63 -24.64
C LEU A 103 28.97 -8.34 -24.44
N SER A 104 29.43 -7.20 -24.92
CA SER A 104 30.77 -6.69 -24.62
C SER A 104 30.94 -6.42 -23.12
N ALA A 105 32.17 -6.42 -22.62
CA ALA A 105 32.48 -6.14 -21.22
C ALA A 105 31.94 -4.76 -20.77
N ASP A 106 32.08 -3.74 -21.62
CA ASP A 106 31.54 -2.40 -21.38
C ASP A 106 30.00 -2.42 -21.23
N LEU A 107 29.32 -3.13 -22.13
CA LEU A 107 27.86 -3.23 -22.08
C LEU A 107 27.38 -4.03 -20.87
N LYS A 108 28.08 -5.11 -20.49
CA LYS A 108 27.81 -5.84 -19.23
C LYS A 108 27.96 -4.93 -18.01
N LEU A 109 28.97 -4.04 -17.99
CA LEU A 109 29.17 -3.06 -16.92
C LEU A 109 28.03 -2.03 -16.86
N ARG A 110 27.61 -1.47 -18.00
CA ARG A 110 26.46 -0.55 -18.07
C ARG A 110 25.18 -1.21 -17.55
N TRP A 111 24.95 -2.48 -17.90
CA TRP A 111 23.85 -3.28 -17.38
C TRP A 111 23.95 -3.52 -15.87
N LYS A 112 25.15 -3.81 -15.35
CA LYS A 112 25.39 -3.98 -13.91
C LYS A 112 25.00 -2.73 -13.12
N ILE A 113 25.39 -1.55 -13.60
CA ILE A 113 25.06 -0.24 -13.00
C ILE A 113 23.55 -0.01 -13.03
N CYS A 114 22.90 -0.22 -14.17
CA CYS A 114 21.45 -0.05 -14.32
C CYS A 114 20.65 -0.97 -13.39
N ARG A 115 21.02 -2.26 -13.34
CA ARG A 115 20.40 -3.26 -12.44
C ARG A 115 20.61 -2.92 -10.98
N GLN A 116 21.76 -2.35 -10.61
CA GLN A 116 21.99 -1.89 -9.25
C GLN A 116 21.05 -0.74 -8.90
N ALA A 117 20.92 0.24 -9.78
CA ALA A 117 19.99 1.35 -9.59
C ALA A 117 18.51 0.90 -9.49
N TRP A 118 18.12 -0.18 -10.19
CA TRP A 118 16.80 -0.80 -9.99
C TRP A 118 16.63 -1.47 -8.61
N ARG A 119 17.67 -2.11 -8.07
CA ARG A 119 17.63 -2.66 -6.70
C ARG A 119 17.47 -1.57 -5.65
N ASP A 120 18.07 -0.41 -5.90
CA ASP A 120 18.05 0.73 -4.99
C ASP A 120 16.76 1.58 -5.08
N ILE A 121 15.77 1.20 -5.90
CA ILE A 121 14.50 1.92 -6.05
C ILE A 121 13.76 2.16 -4.73
N SER A 122 13.77 1.19 -3.80
CA SER A 122 13.09 1.34 -2.50
C SER A 122 13.78 2.34 -1.55
N ARG A 123 14.98 2.80 -1.91
CA ARG A 123 15.75 3.82 -1.17
C ARG A 123 15.53 5.22 -1.73
N GLN A 124 14.80 5.37 -2.83
CA GLN A 124 14.49 6.68 -3.40
C GLN A 124 13.53 7.44 -2.47
N SER A 125 13.73 8.75 -2.34
CA SER A 125 12.90 9.63 -1.52
C SER A 125 11.44 9.68 -1.96
N GLY A 126 11.16 9.42 -3.24
CA GLY A 126 9.80 9.36 -3.78
C GLY A 126 9.14 7.99 -3.69
N PHE A 127 9.82 6.94 -3.21
CA PHE A 127 9.19 5.63 -3.09
C PHE A 127 8.07 5.64 -2.04
N PRO A 128 6.90 5.02 -2.31
CA PRO A 128 6.55 4.24 -3.51
C PRO A 128 5.85 5.06 -4.62
N SER A 129 5.51 6.33 -4.36
CA SER A 129 4.61 7.14 -5.18
C SER A 129 5.22 7.80 -6.41
N ASN A 130 6.50 8.14 -6.34
CA ASN A 130 7.26 8.82 -7.37
C ASN A 130 8.64 8.17 -7.53
N VAL A 131 8.68 7.06 -8.28
CA VAL A 131 9.89 6.28 -8.52
C VAL A 131 10.50 6.64 -9.86
N VAL A 132 11.79 6.98 -9.85
CA VAL A 132 12.60 7.19 -11.05
C VAL A 132 13.19 5.85 -11.49
N TRP A 133 12.88 5.43 -12.72
CA TRP A 133 13.39 4.19 -13.31
C TRP A 133 14.56 4.49 -14.26
N PRO A 134 15.78 4.02 -13.94
CA PRO A 134 16.91 4.03 -14.87
C PRO A 134 16.55 3.42 -16.22
N VAL A 135 16.94 4.10 -17.29
CA VAL A 135 16.74 3.64 -18.67
C VAL A 135 17.76 2.53 -18.98
N PRO A 136 17.35 1.41 -19.60
CA PRO A 136 18.27 0.39 -20.07
C PRO A 136 19.33 0.96 -21.01
N PRO A 137 20.58 0.47 -20.95
CA PRO A 137 21.66 0.98 -21.79
C PRO A 137 21.45 0.74 -23.30
N ASP A 138 20.62 -0.24 -23.68
CA ASP A 138 20.23 -0.55 -25.07
C ASP A 138 18.79 -1.11 -25.15
N GLN A 139 18.14 -1.01 -26.32
CA GLN A 139 16.95 -1.79 -26.65
C GLN A 139 17.37 -3.22 -26.98
N VAL A 140 17.61 -4.03 -25.96
CA VAL A 140 18.16 -5.37 -26.19
C VAL A 140 17.05 -6.33 -26.62
N LYS A 141 17.17 -6.83 -27.86
CA LYS A 141 16.37 -7.94 -28.39
C LYS A 141 16.73 -9.19 -27.60
N GLY A 142 15.84 -9.65 -26.73
CA GLY A 142 16.07 -10.88 -25.96
C GLY A 142 16.16 -12.11 -26.89
N PRO A 143 16.72 -13.23 -26.40
CA PRO A 143 16.83 -14.48 -27.17
C PRO A 143 15.47 -15.05 -27.63
N ALA A 144 14.35 -14.55 -27.11
CA ALA A 144 12.98 -14.92 -27.50
C ALA A 144 12.33 -13.96 -28.54
N GLY A 145 13.08 -13.04 -29.15
CA GLY A 145 12.54 -12.14 -30.18
C GLY A 145 11.58 -11.05 -29.70
N GLY A 146 11.26 -10.99 -28.40
CA GLY A 146 10.48 -9.92 -27.80
C GLY A 146 11.30 -8.64 -27.62
N MET A 147 10.76 -7.52 -28.07
CA MET A 147 11.32 -6.18 -27.90
C MET A 147 11.10 -5.74 -26.44
N LEU A 148 12.17 -5.54 -25.66
CA LEU A 148 12.06 -4.81 -24.38
C LEU A 148 11.99 -3.32 -24.70
N THR A 149 10.86 -2.88 -25.24
CA THR A 149 10.57 -1.46 -25.36
C THR A 149 10.32 -0.96 -23.94
N ALA A 150 11.22 -0.10 -23.45
CA ALA A 150 10.85 0.84 -22.42
C ALA A 150 9.74 1.72 -23.03
N ALA A 151 8.49 1.28 -22.93
CA ALA A 151 7.35 2.16 -23.12
C ALA A 151 7.62 3.36 -22.21
N ARG A 152 7.68 4.56 -22.82
CA ARG A 152 7.90 5.83 -22.15
C ARG A 152 7.20 5.83 -20.78
N GLY A 153 8.00 5.92 -19.70
CA GLY A 153 7.54 6.29 -18.36
C GLY A 153 6.65 5.29 -17.64
N ALA A 154 7.27 4.38 -16.86
CA ALA A 154 6.60 3.55 -15.85
C ALA A 154 5.49 2.61 -16.40
N PRO A 155 5.06 1.58 -15.65
CA PRO A 155 3.73 1.02 -15.84
C PRO A 155 2.70 2.09 -15.39
N THR A 156 2.49 3.13 -16.19
CA THR A 156 1.48 4.16 -15.92
C THR A 156 0.07 3.57 -15.93
N HIS A 157 -0.12 2.37 -16.48
CA HIS A 157 -1.42 1.72 -16.51
C HIS A 157 -1.89 1.12 -15.17
N LEU A 158 -1.10 1.19 -14.10
CA LEU A 158 -1.55 0.90 -12.73
C LEU A 158 -1.75 2.18 -11.88
N LEU A 159 -1.47 3.37 -12.42
CA LEU A 159 -1.63 4.65 -11.74
C LEU A 159 -2.76 5.52 -12.32
N SER A 160 -3.50 5.03 -13.32
CA SER A 160 -4.72 5.68 -13.80
C SER A 160 -5.91 5.38 -12.88
N VAL A 161 -5.86 5.90 -11.65
CA VAL A 161 -7.05 6.25 -10.87
C VAL A 161 -7.12 7.78 -10.80
N GLN A 162 -7.18 8.40 -11.97
CA GLN A 162 -7.83 9.71 -12.16
C GLN A 162 -9.09 9.33 -12.95
N SER A 163 -10.31 9.43 -12.44
CA SER A 163 -10.96 10.66 -11.98
C SER A 163 -12.21 10.27 -11.18
N VAL A 164 -12.36 10.74 -9.95
CA VAL A 164 -13.71 10.91 -9.37
C VAL A 164 -14.02 12.39 -9.50
N PRO A 165 -14.95 12.81 -10.36
CA PRO A 165 -15.31 14.22 -10.47
C PRO A 165 -16.03 14.64 -9.19
N THR A 166 -15.41 15.51 -8.40
CA THR A 166 -16.09 16.17 -7.29
C THR A 166 -16.92 17.32 -7.86
N HIS A 167 -18.10 17.02 -8.41
CA HIS A 167 -19.17 18.01 -8.49
C HIS A 167 -20.00 17.92 -7.22
N ILE A 168 -19.70 18.77 -6.25
CA ILE A 168 -20.71 19.20 -5.26
C ILE A 168 -20.91 20.69 -5.52
N THR A 169 -21.93 20.98 -6.33
CA THR A 169 -22.50 22.32 -6.43
C THR A 169 -23.18 22.61 -5.09
N VAL A 170 -22.64 23.53 -4.31
CA VAL A 170 -23.39 24.11 -3.18
C VAL A 170 -24.26 25.21 -3.76
N GLY A 171 -25.54 24.91 -3.94
CA GLY A 171 -26.58 25.88 -4.28
C GLY A 171 -26.84 26.82 -3.11
N ARG A 172 -27.06 28.09 -3.48
CA ARG A 172 -27.30 29.27 -2.65
C ARG A 172 -28.39 29.12 -1.59
#